data_AF-A0A7S3XZI3-F1
#
_entry.id   AF-A0A7S3XZI3-F1
#
_cell.length_a   1.000
_cell.length_b   1.000
_cell.length_c   1.000
_cell.angle_alpha   90.00
_cell.angle_beta   90.00
_cell.angle_gamma   90.00
#
_symmetry.space_group_name_H-M   'P 1'
#
loop_
_entity.id
_entity.type
_entity.pdbx_description
1 polymer ?
#
loop_
_entity_poly.entity_id
_entity_poly.type
_entity_poly.pdbx_seq_one_letter_code
_entity_poly.pdbx_strand_id
1 'polypeptide(L)'
;DEEERLRRMARHFFQELAQRANNPVYNLLPDVLGTLSARKDVDNETFEYILSYLLKFIKKDKQAESLVEKLCQRFAATHDLDQKRDFAYCLSQLHLNERCLHKLVALLKLYKDFLHDDRVYQHFREVAKKAKKFSKPELREAVTEWERVLQRHHAGADDDDG
;
A
#
# COMPACT_ATOMS: atom_id res chain seq x y z
N ASP A 1 -3.56 1.79 -32.10
CA ASP A 1 -2.36 2.60 -32.40
C ASP A 1 -2.14 3.82 -31.51
N GLU A 2 -3.07 4.77 -31.41
CA GLU A 2 -2.85 5.98 -30.58
C GLU A 2 -2.70 5.67 -29.08
N GLU A 3 -3.54 4.79 -28.53
CA GLU A 3 -3.43 4.39 -27.12
C GLU A 3 -2.11 3.70 -26.80
N GLU A 4 -1.60 2.87 -27.71
CA GLU A 4 -0.35 2.14 -27.50
C GLU A 4 0.85 3.08 -27.51
N ARG A 5 0.86 4.05 -28.43
CA ARG A 5 1.85 5.12 -28.45
C ARG A 5 1.77 5.97 -27.18
N LEU A 6 0.56 6.35 -26.74
CA LEU A 6 0.37 7.13 -25.51
C LEU A 6 0.85 6.36 -24.27
N ARG A 7 0.53 5.07 -24.15
CA ARG A 7 1.03 4.19 -23.09
C ARG A 7 2.55 4.11 -23.09
N ARG A 8 3.18 3.97 -24.27
CA ARG A 8 4.64 3.92 -24.41
C ARG A 8 5.28 5.25 -24.01
N MET A 9 4.69 6.38 -24.40
CA MET A 9 5.16 7.70 -24.01
C MET A 9 5.04 7.94 -22.51
N ALA A 10 3.92 7.54 -21.89
CA ALA A 10 3.76 7.64 -20.43
C ALA A 10 4.79 6.78 -19.69
N ARG A 11 5.05 5.56 -20.15
CA ARG A 11 6.10 4.68 -19.59
C ARG A 11 7.48 5.32 -19.68
N HIS A 12 7.86 5.82 -20.86
CA HIS A 12 9.15 6.51 -21.03
C HIS A 12 9.24 7.76 -20.14
N PHE A 13 8.18 8.57 -20.07
CA PHE A 13 8.13 9.74 -19.21
C PHE A 13 8.38 9.37 -17.74
N PHE A 14 7.69 8.36 -17.19
CA PHE A 14 7.92 7.94 -15.80
C PHE A 14 9.31 7.34 -15.57
N GLN A 15 9.87 6.63 -16.56
CA GLN A 15 11.24 6.13 -16.49
C GLN A 15 12.27 7.26 -16.45
N GLU A 16 12.16 8.24 -17.35
CA GLU A 16 13.02 9.42 -17.38
C GLU A 16 12.88 10.24 -16.10
N LEU A 17 11.64 10.41 -15.63
CA LEU A 17 11.33 11.15 -14.41
C LEU A 17 11.94 10.46 -13.18
N ALA A 18 11.92 9.13 -13.11
CA ALA A 18 12.55 8.37 -12.03
C ALA A 18 14.08 8.44 -12.03
N GLN A 19 14.71 8.73 -13.17
CA GLN A 19 16.15 8.89 -13.33
C GLN A 19 16.64 10.30 -12.98
N ARG A 20 15.74 11.29 -12.90
CA ARG A 20 16.12 12.66 -12.49
C ARG A 20 16.58 12.70 -11.03
N ALA A 21 17.42 13.69 -10.71
CA ALA A 21 17.93 13.91 -9.36
C ALA A 21 16.77 13.90 -8.35
N ASN A 22 16.94 13.17 -7.25
CA ASN A 22 15.93 12.93 -6.22
C ASN A 22 14.67 12.17 -6.64
N ASN A 23 14.59 11.49 -7.80
CA ASN A 23 13.48 10.62 -8.21
C ASN A 23 12.09 11.20 -7.85
N PRO A 24 11.62 12.27 -8.49
CA PRO A 24 10.36 12.94 -8.14
C PRO A 24 9.12 12.04 -8.17
N VAL A 25 9.18 10.86 -8.80
CA VAL A 25 8.04 9.92 -8.92
C VAL A 25 7.48 9.52 -7.55
N TYR A 26 8.30 9.28 -6.54
CA TYR A 26 7.77 8.88 -5.22
C TYR A 26 7.00 10.00 -4.49
N ASN A 27 7.31 11.26 -4.78
CA ASN A 27 6.60 12.38 -4.19
C ASN A 27 5.22 12.58 -4.82
N LEU A 28 5.10 12.24 -6.11
CA LEU A 28 3.85 12.31 -6.87
C LEU A 28 2.97 11.08 -6.67
N LEU A 29 3.55 9.95 -6.29
CA LEU A 29 2.86 8.67 -6.17
C LEU A 29 1.62 8.71 -5.29
N PRO A 30 1.64 9.33 -4.09
CA PRO A 30 0.42 9.52 -3.32
C PRO A 30 -0.67 10.19 -4.17
N ASP A 31 -0.39 11.34 -4.78
CA ASP A 31 -1.42 12.11 -5.50
C ASP A 31 -1.93 11.38 -6.75
N VAL A 32 -1.05 10.72 -7.49
CA VAL A 32 -1.43 9.86 -8.63
C VAL A 32 -2.34 8.73 -8.18
N LEU A 33 -1.99 8.04 -7.09
CA LEU A 33 -2.77 6.95 -6.52
C LEU A 33 -4.15 7.44 -6.08
N GLY A 34 -4.23 8.55 -5.34
CA GLY A 34 -5.50 9.12 -4.89
C GLY A 34 -6.39 9.56 -6.06
N THR A 35 -5.78 10.18 -7.08
CA THR A 35 -6.51 10.62 -8.28
C THR A 35 -7.04 9.43 -9.08
N LEU A 36 -6.22 8.41 -9.32
CA LEU A 36 -6.63 7.22 -10.07
C LEU A 36 -7.68 6.41 -9.31
N SER A 37 -7.53 6.28 -8.00
CA SER A 37 -8.47 5.52 -7.15
C SER A 37 -9.84 6.21 -7.04
N ALA A 38 -9.91 7.54 -7.15
CA ALA A 38 -11.17 8.28 -7.16
C ALA A 38 -11.91 8.25 -8.51
N ARG A 39 -11.25 7.82 -9.59
CA ARG A 39 -11.81 7.81 -10.95
C ARG A 39 -12.68 6.58 -11.19
N LYS A 40 -13.97 6.80 -11.44
CA LYS A 40 -14.94 5.72 -11.71
C LYS A 40 -14.86 5.17 -13.14
N ASP A 41 -14.13 5.83 -14.03
CA ASP A 41 -13.87 5.40 -15.40
C ASP A 41 -12.59 4.55 -15.55
N VAL A 42 -11.90 4.29 -14.43
CA VAL A 42 -10.74 3.39 -14.36
C VAL A 42 -11.16 2.12 -13.62
N ASP A 43 -11.12 0.98 -14.29
CA ASP A 43 -11.38 -0.30 -13.64
C ASP A 43 -10.20 -0.74 -12.73
N ASN A 44 -10.49 -1.70 -11.86
CA ASN A 44 -9.53 -2.17 -10.87
C ASN A 44 -8.29 -2.83 -11.51
N GLU A 45 -8.45 -3.58 -12.61
CA GLU A 45 -7.33 -4.21 -13.32
C GLU A 45 -6.38 -3.16 -13.91
N THR A 46 -6.93 -2.10 -14.51
CA THR A 46 -6.17 -0.98 -15.05
C THR A 46 -5.47 -0.21 -13.94
N PHE A 47 -6.15 0.05 -12.83
CA PHE A 47 -5.54 0.67 -11.64
C PHE A 47 -4.35 -0.17 -11.15
N GLU A 48 -4.56 -1.46 -10.90
CA GLU A 48 -3.54 -2.37 -10.37
C GLU A 48 -2.33 -2.49 -11.31
N TYR A 49 -2.56 -2.51 -12.63
CA TYR A 49 -1.53 -2.51 -13.66
C TYR A 49 -0.68 -1.23 -13.65
N ILE A 50 -1.32 -0.05 -13.57
CA ILE A 50 -0.62 1.23 -13.55
C ILE A 50 0.18 1.36 -12.25
N LEU A 51 -0.45 1.10 -11.09
CA LEU A 51 0.18 1.30 -9.79
C LEU A 51 1.29 0.29 -9.54
N SER A 52 1.12 -0.99 -9.90
CA SER A 52 2.21 -1.97 -9.80
C SER A 52 3.43 -1.60 -10.64
N TYR A 53 3.24 -0.91 -11.78
CA TYR A 53 4.34 -0.37 -12.56
C TYR A 53 5.00 0.82 -11.86
N LEU A 54 4.23 1.80 -11.39
CA LEU A 54 4.77 3.02 -10.78
C LEU A 54 5.47 2.75 -9.44
N LEU A 55 4.95 1.83 -8.63
CA LEU A 55 5.54 1.48 -7.33
C LEU A 55 6.94 0.87 -7.45
N LYS A 56 7.33 0.33 -8.62
CA LYS A 56 8.71 -0.14 -8.89
C LYS A 56 9.75 0.98 -8.86
N PHE A 57 9.32 2.24 -8.94
CA PHE A 57 10.22 3.39 -8.81
C PHE A 57 10.51 3.76 -7.36
N ILE A 58 9.84 3.14 -6.38
CA ILE A 58 10.20 3.25 -4.96
C ILE A 58 11.45 2.39 -4.69
N LYS A 59 12.62 3.04 -4.65
CA LYS A 59 13.91 2.33 -4.52
C LYS A 59 14.60 2.52 -3.17
N LYS A 60 14.25 3.57 -2.43
CA LYS A 60 14.89 3.89 -1.14
C LYS A 60 13.95 3.55 0.02
N ASP A 61 14.52 3.03 1.08
CA ASP A 61 13.80 2.70 2.32
C ASP A 61 12.96 3.86 2.85
N LYS A 62 13.55 5.06 2.93
CA LYS A 62 12.84 6.26 3.38
C LYS A 62 11.62 6.62 2.51
N GLN A 63 11.67 6.31 1.21
CA GLN A 63 10.55 6.56 0.30
C GLN A 63 9.41 5.57 0.59
N ALA A 64 9.73 4.28 0.77
CA ALA A 64 8.75 3.26 1.15
C ALA A 64 8.10 3.60 2.50
N GLU A 65 8.90 3.94 3.51
CA GLU A 65 8.41 4.35 4.84
C GLU A 65 7.47 5.56 4.77
N SER A 66 7.84 6.59 4.00
CA SER A 66 7.01 7.78 3.83
C SER A 66 5.69 7.47 3.11
N LEU A 67 5.73 6.59 2.10
CA LEU A 67 4.53 6.21 1.37
C LEU A 67 3.58 5.37 2.23
N VAL A 68 4.11 4.43 3.03
CA VAL A 68 3.32 3.66 4.00
C VAL A 68 2.57 4.59 4.96
N GLU A 69 3.26 5.56 5.55
CA GLU A 69 2.64 6.51 6.48
C GLU A 69 1.53 7.34 5.81
N LYS A 70 1.80 7.88 4.60
CA LYS A 70 0.80 8.65 3.83
C LYS A 70 -0.43 7.80 3.47
N LEU A 71 -0.24 6.53 3.10
CA LEU A 71 -1.35 5.63 2.77
C LEU A 71 -2.18 5.28 4.01
N CYS A 72 -1.56 5.00 5.15
CA CYS A 72 -2.28 4.79 6.40
C CYS A 72 -3.08 6.03 6.82
N GLN A 73 -2.53 7.24 6.66
CA GLN A 73 -3.27 8.48 6.93
C GLN A 73 -4.48 8.66 6.01
N ARG A 74 -4.35 8.31 4.72
CA ARG A 74 -5.45 8.38 3.76
C ARG A 74 -6.53 7.34 4.01
N PHE A 75 -6.16 6.15 4.50
CA PHE A 75 -7.13 5.14 4.94
C PHE A 75 -8.16 5.71 5.91
N ALA A 76 -7.71 6.49 6.90
CA ALA A 76 -8.56 7.13 7.88
C ALA A 76 -9.36 8.32 7.31
N ALA A 77 -8.79 9.05 6.34
CA ALA A 77 -9.40 10.25 5.76
C ALA A 77 -10.39 9.96 4.61
N THR A 78 -10.38 8.75 4.05
CA THR A 78 -11.23 8.36 2.93
C THR A 78 -12.45 7.57 3.41
N HIS A 79 -13.63 7.85 2.86
CA HIS A 79 -14.85 7.09 3.17
C HIS A 79 -15.11 5.94 2.19
N ASP A 80 -14.79 6.15 0.91
CA ASP A 80 -15.00 5.17 -0.18
C ASP A 80 -14.22 3.87 0.06
N LEU A 81 -14.92 2.73 0.02
CA LEU A 81 -14.36 1.42 0.32
C LEU A 81 -13.46 0.90 -0.81
N ASP A 82 -13.77 1.22 -2.07
CA ASP A 82 -12.94 0.81 -3.21
C ASP A 82 -11.57 1.49 -3.13
N GLN A 83 -11.55 2.78 -2.75
CA GLN A 83 -10.29 3.48 -2.51
C GLN A 83 -9.48 2.86 -1.36
N LYS A 84 -10.13 2.42 -0.29
CA LYS A 84 -9.45 1.71 0.81
C LYS A 84 -8.83 0.40 0.35
N ARG A 85 -9.54 -0.36 -0.50
CA ARG A 85 -9.01 -1.59 -1.11
C ARG A 85 -7.78 -1.29 -1.97
N ASP A 86 -7.83 -0.23 -2.78
CA ASP A 86 -6.71 0.22 -3.61
C ASP A 86 -5.49 0.63 -2.77
N PHE A 87 -5.71 1.30 -1.63
CA PHE A 87 -4.64 1.66 -0.70
C PHE A 87 -4.02 0.41 -0.08
N ALA A 88 -4.85 -0.57 0.33
CA ALA A 88 -4.39 -1.86 0.86
C ALA A 88 -3.55 -2.62 -0.17
N TYR A 89 -4.03 -2.69 -1.41
CA TYR A 89 -3.31 -3.28 -2.53
C TYR A 89 -1.94 -2.63 -2.69
N CYS A 90 -1.88 -1.30 -2.75
CA CYS A 90 -0.63 -0.56 -2.92
C CYS A 90 0.37 -0.83 -1.78
N LEU A 91 -0.09 -0.93 -0.52
CA LEU A 91 0.73 -1.36 0.61
C LEU A 91 1.29 -2.77 0.39
N SER A 92 0.48 -3.69 -0.14
CA SER A 92 0.89 -5.06 -0.44
C SER A 92 1.93 -5.14 -1.55
N GLN A 93 1.93 -4.20 -2.51
CA GLN A 93 2.89 -4.16 -3.63
C GLN A 93 4.25 -3.55 -3.28
N LEU A 94 4.38 -2.87 -2.13
CA LEU A 94 5.64 -2.22 -1.75
C LEU A 94 6.73 -3.22 -1.34
N HIS A 95 7.98 -2.86 -1.64
CA HIS A 95 9.15 -3.50 -1.04
C HIS A 95 9.31 -2.97 0.38
N LEU A 96 8.69 -3.67 1.34
CA LEU A 96 8.71 -3.28 2.73
C LEU A 96 10.02 -3.69 3.41
N ASN A 97 10.43 -2.87 4.38
CA ASN A 97 11.54 -3.12 5.29
C ASN A 97 11.04 -3.11 6.75
N GLU A 98 11.93 -3.36 7.71
CA GLU A 98 11.57 -3.43 9.14
C GLU A 98 10.91 -2.15 9.65
N ARG A 99 11.37 -0.98 9.20
CA ARG A 99 10.80 0.32 9.58
C ARG A 99 9.39 0.53 9.04
N CYS A 100 9.12 0.04 7.83
CA CYS A 100 7.77 0.04 7.27
C CYS A 100 6.82 -0.81 8.13
N LEU A 101 7.27 -1.98 8.61
CA LEU A 101 6.47 -2.83 9.49
C LEU A 101 6.18 -2.16 10.83
N HIS A 102 7.20 -1.56 11.46
CA HIS A 102 6.97 -0.80 12.70
C HIS A 102 5.93 0.32 12.50
N LYS A 103 5.95 1.02 11.35
CA LYS A 103 4.93 2.02 11.03
C LYS A 103 3.55 1.39 10.85
N LEU A 104 3.43 0.27 10.13
CA LEU A 104 2.14 -0.41 9.95
C LEU A 104 1.55 -0.83 11.30
N VAL A 105 2.35 -1.40 12.19
CA VAL A 105 1.92 -1.78 13.54
C VAL A 105 1.52 -0.55 14.36
N ALA A 106 2.36 0.49 14.40
CA ALA A 106 2.10 1.70 15.18
C ALA A 106 0.88 2.50 14.70
N LEU A 107 0.56 2.42 13.41
CA LEU A 107 -0.56 3.13 12.77
C LEU A 107 -1.83 2.28 12.65
N LEU A 108 -1.91 1.13 13.34
CA LEU A 108 -3.06 0.20 13.30
C LEU A 108 -4.41 0.92 13.44
N LYS A 109 -4.51 1.88 14.37
CA LYS A 109 -5.74 2.66 14.61
C LYS A 109 -6.26 3.42 13.38
N LEU A 110 -5.44 3.65 12.35
CA LEU A 110 -5.84 4.36 11.15
C LEU A 110 -6.54 3.47 10.11
N TYR A 111 -6.38 2.16 10.22
CA TYR A 111 -6.92 1.22 9.23
C TYR A 111 -7.67 0.02 9.83
N LYS A 112 -7.58 -0.23 11.14
CA LYS A 112 -8.16 -1.41 11.80
C LYS A 112 -9.66 -1.55 11.56
N ASP A 113 -10.39 -0.43 11.55
CA ASP A 113 -11.84 -0.41 11.40
C ASP A 113 -12.29 -0.87 10.00
N PHE A 114 -11.37 -1.00 9.04
CA PHE A 114 -11.64 -1.46 7.68
C PHE A 114 -11.20 -2.89 7.42
N LEU A 115 -10.64 -3.57 8.42
CA LEU A 115 -10.21 -4.96 8.30
C LEU A 115 -11.38 -5.94 8.23
N HIS A 116 -12.60 -5.51 8.51
CA HIS A 116 -13.81 -6.31 8.25
C HIS A 116 -14.03 -6.57 6.76
N ASP A 117 -13.45 -5.76 5.86
CA ASP A 117 -13.51 -6.01 4.41
C ASP A 117 -12.50 -7.08 3.99
N ASP A 118 -12.98 -8.14 3.34
CA ASP A 118 -12.19 -9.29 2.91
C ASP A 118 -10.99 -8.90 2.02
N ARG A 119 -11.17 -7.95 1.09
CA ARG A 119 -10.11 -7.54 0.16
C ARG A 119 -9.04 -6.75 0.89
N VAL A 120 -9.44 -5.80 1.74
CA VAL A 120 -8.50 -5.05 2.60
C VAL A 120 -7.70 -6.02 3.47
N TYR A 121 -8.38 -6.91 4.18
CA TYR A 121 -7.73 -7.89 5.05
C TYR A 121 -6.77 -8.80 4.28
N GLN A 122 -7.18 -9.31 3.11
CA GLN A 122 -6.33 -10.16 2.28
C GLN A 122 -5.02 -9.47 1.87
N HIS A 123 -5.06 -8.20 1.50
CA HIS A 123 -3.85 -7.44 1.19
C HIS A 123 -2.94 -7.26 2.43
N PHE A 124 -3.49 -7.03 3.62
CA PHE A 124 -2.71 -6.99 4.85
C PHE A 124 -2.09 -8.36 5.21
N ARG A 125 -2.79 -9.46 4.94
CA ARG A 125 -2.20 -10.81 5.07
C ARG A 125 -1.05 -11.04 4.11
N GLU A 126 -1.15 -10.56 2.87
CA GLU A 126 -0.04 -10.61 1.92
C GLU A 126 1.17 -9.82 2.43
N VAL A 127 0.94 -8.64 3.02
CA VAL A 127 1.98 -7.86 3.68
C VAL A 127 2.65 -8.68 4.78
N ALA A 128 1.88 -9.27 5.70
CA ALA A 128 2.42 -10.09 6.79
C ALA A 128 3.21 -11.30 6.26
N LYS A 129 2.70 -11.97 5.22
CA LYS A 129 3.38 -13.09 4.56
C LYS A 129 4.71 -12.67 3.94
N LYS A 130 4.77 -11.51 3.27
CA LYS A 130 6.01 -10.96 2.69
C LYS A 130 6.98 -10.54 3.79
N ALA A 131 6.48 -9.90 4.85
CA ALA A 131 7.23 -9.50 6.02
C ALA A 131 8.00 -10.65 6.67
N LYS A 132 7.32 -11.79 6.90
CA LYS A 132 7.93 -12.99 7.47
C LYS A 132 9.14 -13.51 6.67
N LYS A 133 9.16 -13.30 5.35
CA LYS A 133 10.25 -13.79 4.48
C LYS A 133 11.57 -13.03 4.68
N PHE A 134 11.50 -11.72 4.93
CA PHE A 134 12.71 -10.90 5.12
C PHE A 134 13.04 -10.64 6.60
N SER A 135 12.11 -10.89 7.51
CA SER A 135 12.28 -10.63 8.94
C SER A 135 13.23 -11.63 9.61
N LYS A 136 14.07 -11.13 10.52
CA LYS A 136 14.84 -11.91 11.49
C LYS A 136 13.93 -12.61 12.51
N PRO A 137 14.40 -13.63 13.26
CA PRO A 137 13.56 -14.39 14.18
C PRO A 137 12.73 -13.51 15.13
N GLU A 138 13.34 -12.50 15.75
CA GLU A 138 12.70 -11.60 16.71
C GLU A 138 11.57 -10.80 16.05
N LEU A 139 11.80 -10.31 14.83
CA LEU A 139 10.79 -9.55 14.08
C LEU A 139 9.67 -10.46 13.52
N ARG A 140 9.94 -11.74 13.25
CA ARG A 140 8.89 -12.69 12.81
C ARG A 140 7.84 -12.93 13.89
N GLU A 141 8.23 -12.93 15.16
CA GLU A 141 7.30 -13.03 16.27
C GLU A 141 6.38 -11.81 16.31
N ALA A 142 6.94 -10.60 16.21
CA ALA A 142 6.17 -9.37 16.14
C ALA A 142 5.23 -9.33 14.93
N VAL A 143 5.67 -9.80 13.74
CA VAL A 143 4.81 -9.91 12.56
C VAL A 143 3.68 -10.94 12.76
N THR A 144 3.96 -12.03 13.47
CA THR A 144 2.94 -13.04 13.77
C THR A 144 1.89 -12.50 14.74
N GLU A 145 2.31 -11.72 15.74
CA GLU A 145 1.37 -11.07 16.63
C GLU A 145 0.54 -10.01 15.91
N TRP A 146 1.17 -9.20 15.07
CA TRP A 146 0.44 -8.26 14.21
C TRP A 146 -0.59 -8.98 13.32
N GLU A 147 -0.24 -10.12 12.72
CA GLU A 147 -1.18 -10.92 11.91
C GLU A 147 -2.38 -11.44 12.73
N ARG A 148 -2.18 -11.81 14.00
CA ARG A 148 -3.28 -12.18 14.90
C ARG A 148 -4.20 -11.01 15.19
N VAL A 149 -3.64 -9.83 15.45
CA VAL A 149 -4.42 -8.60 15.65
C VAL A 149 -5.25 -8.27 14.40
N LEU A 150 -4.64 -8.36 13.21
CA LEU A 150 -5.35 -8.19 11.95
C LEU A 150 -6.52 -9.18 11.82
N GLN A 151 -6.31 -10.45 12.18
CA GLN A 151 -7.34 -11.49 12.12
C GLN A 151 -8.48 -11.24 13.11
N ARG A 152 -8.20 -10.76 14.34
CA ARG A 152 -9.25 -10.44 15.33
C ARG A 152 -10.19 -9.35 14.82
N HIS A 153 -9.63 -8.25 14.32
CA HIS A 153 -10.42 -7.17 13.73
C HIS A 153 -11.20 -7.62 12.49
N HIS A 154 -10.64 -8.52 11.68
CA HIS A 154 -11.35 -9.10 10.53
C HIS A 154 -12.52 -9.99 10.96
N ALA A 155 -12.33 -10.80 12.01
CA ALA A 155 -13.37 -11.68 12.53
C ALA A 155 -14.48 -10.94 13.30
N GLY A 156 -14.34 -9.63 13.53
CA GLY A 156 -15.25 -8.87 14.39
C GLY A 156 -15.23 -9.34 15.84
N ALA A 157 -14.13 -9.96 16.27
CA ALA A 157 -13.94 -10.28 17.68
C ALA A 157 -13.69 -8.95 18.41
N ASP A 158 -14.69 -8.48 19.14
CA ASP A 158 -14.58 -7.29 19.98
C ASP A 158 -13.35 -7.41 20.87
N ASP A 159 -12.52 -6.36 20.89
CA ASP A 159 -11.58 -6.14 21.98
C ASP A 159 -12.42 -5.75 23.20
N ASP A 160 -13.08 -6.73 23.83
CA ASP A 160 -13.56 -6.61 25.21
C ASP A 160 -12.34 -6.70 26.12
N ASP A 161 -11.60 -5.60 26.19
CA ASP A 161 -10.54 -5.38 27.17
C ASP A 161 -10.57 -3.89 27.57
N GLY A 162 -11.37 -3.60 28.60
CA GLY A 162 -11.12 -2.61 29.66
C GLY A 162 -11.03 -1.13 29.30
#